data_AF-A0A938G1B0-F1
#
_entry.id   AF-A0A938G1B0-F1
#
_cell.length_a   1.000
_cell.length_b   1.000
_cell.length_c   1.000
_cell.angle_alpha   90.00
_cell.angle_beta   90.00
_cell.angle_gamma   90.00
#
_symmetry.space_group_name_H-M   'P 1'
#
loop_
_entity.id
_entity.type
_entity.pdbx_description
1 polymer ?
#
loop_
_entity_poly.entity_id
_entity_poly.type
_entity_poly.pdbx_seq_one_letter_code
_entity_poly.pdbx_strand_id
1 'polypeptide(L)'
;KKELARKKELARKKELARKKELARKKELARKKELARKKELARKKELARKKELARKRELARKRELARKKELARKKELRKRLELRRKLEKKKKLEQRLRREKIKALKQQRERDRRLAIAERKRLQRERQKEARRLAKERAKLKAQRLAERIALRTAREKQRLEAKLAREAEKAARLAAKEAARLAAIESTRKRVAPPKPPIIKGVMQDGITPTKEFNIEFLKSQRELLIAERRKLLGQANQLENEANAIVENSEMGDVQFDDEGGEGDTMVVERERDLTLSASARQTVQEIDDALKRLETGDYGYSTRSGLPIPRERLKALPWTTELVVERVGGIGSY
;
A
#
# COMPACT_ATOMS: atom_id res chain seq x y z
N LYS A 1 -24.67 194.19 73.96
CA LYS A 1 -24.58 192.86 74.64
C LYS A 1 -25.28 191.68 73.92
N LYS A 2 -25.92 191.82 72.73
CA LYS A 2 -26.59 190.68 72.01
C LYS A 2 -25.73 189.93 70.96
N GLU A 3 -24.59 190.47 70.52
CA GLU A 3 -23.75 189.82 69.49
C GLU A 3 -22.86 188.66 70.00
N LEU A 4 -22.46 188.70 71.27
CA LEU A 4 -21.51 187.72 71.83
C LEU A 4 -22.14 186.34 72.08
N ALA A 5 -23.47 186.25 72.17
CA ALA A 5 -24.19 184.99 72.36
C ALA A 5 -24.28 184.14 71.07
N ARG A 6 -24.46 184.77 69.90
CA ARG A 6 -24.55 184.06 68.60
C ARG A 6 -23.23 183.41 68.17
N LYS A 7 -22.08 183.98 68.51
CA LYS A 7 -20.76 183.40 68.16
C LYS A 7 -20.45 182.09 68.92
N LYS A 8 -20.87 181.95 70.18
CA LYS A 8 -20.62 180.72 70.98
C LYS A 8 -21.46 179.53 70.51
N GLU A 9 -22.69 179.76 70.07
CA GLU A 9 -23.58 178.69 69.58
C GLU A 9 -23.07 178.10 68.25
N LEU A 10 -22.54 178.95 67.38
CA LEU A 10 -22.01 178.55 66.07
C LEU A 10 -20.72 177.72 66.19
N ALA A 11 -19.91 177.97 67.23
CA ALA A 11 -18.74 177.16 67.55
C ALA A 11 -19.11 175.74 68.00
N ARG A 12 -20.11 175.59 68.88
CA ARG A 12 -20.59 174.26 69.33
C ARG A 12 -21.16 173.42 68.19
N LYS A 13 -21.91 174.03 67.26
CA LYS A 13 -22.42 173.32 66.06
C LYS A 13 -21.29 172.81 65.16
N LYS A 14 -20.22 173.59 64.97
CA LYS A 14 -19.05 173.17 64.17
C LYS A 14 -18.29 172.00 64.81
N GLU A 15 -18.13 172.01 66.14
CA GLU A 15 -17.45 170.92 66.85
C GLU A 15 -18.25 169.61 66.79
N LEU A 16 -19.58 169.70 66.94
CA LEU A 16 -20.48 168.55 66.86
C LEU A 16 -20.55 167.98 65.42
N ALA A 17 -20.46 168.85 64.41
CA ALA A 17 -20.32 168.42 63.01
C ALA A 17 -19.00 167.66 62.77
N ARG A 18 -17.87 168.16 63.31
CA ARG A 18 -16.57 167.46 63.20
C ARG A 18 -16.56 166.09 63.89
N LYS A 19 -17.17 165.96 65.07
CA LYS A 19 -17.32 164.65 65.75
C LYS A 19 -18.16 163.66 64.94
N LYS A 20 -19.27 164.12 64.34
CA LYS A 20 -20.10 163.30 63.44
C LYS A 20 -19.34 162.87 62.18
N GLU A 21 -18.54 163.75 61.60
CA GLU A 21 -17.72 163.43 60.42
C GLU A 21 -16.62 162.40 60.76
N LEU A 22 -15.98 162.55 61.92
CA LEU A 22 -14.97 161.59 62.40
C LEU A 22 -15.59 160.22 62.71
N ALA A 23 -16.80 160.20 63.31
CA ALA A 23 -17.56 158.97 63.53
C ALA A 23 -17.91 158.27 62.20
N ARG A 24 -18.37 159.02 61.19
CA ARG A 24 -18.62 158.49 59.84
C ARG A 24 -17.35 157.94 59.19
N LYS A 25 -16.21 158.62 59.31
CA LYS A 25 -14.92 158.12 58.80
C LYS A 25 -14.49 156.83 59.49
N LYS A 26 -14.65 156.71 60.81
CA LYS A 26 -14.37 155.48 61.56
C LYS A 26 -15.31 154.34 61.18
N GLU A 27 -16.59 154.61 60.97
CA GLU A 27 -17.57 153.62 60.52
C GLU A 27 -17.25 153.13 59.10
N LEU A 28 -16.88 154.04 58.20
CA LEU A 28 -16.49 153.72 56.83
C LEU A 28 -15.17 152.94 56.78
N ALA A 29 -14.22 153.26 57.66
CA ALA A 29 -12.99 152.47 57.83
C ALA A 29 -13.29 151.05 58.33
N ARG A 30 -14.18 150.88 59.33
CA ARG A 30 -14.64 149.57 59.80
C ARG A 30 -15.36 148.78 58.71
N LYS A 31 -16.22 149.42 57.90
CA LYS A 31 -16.89 148.77 56.75
C LYS A 31 -15.88 148.32 55.70
N LYS A 32 -14.87 149.12 55.38
CA LYS A 32 -13.77 148.74 54.47
C LYS A 32 -12.95 147.58 55.01
N GLU A 33 -12.64 147.57 56.30
CA GLU A 33 -11.90 146.47 56.95
C GLU A 33 -12.72 145.17 56.94
N LEU A 34 -14.03 145.24 57.24
CA LEU A 34 -14.95 144.12 57.18
C LEU A 34 -15.09 143.58 55.75
N ALA A 35 -15.15 144.47 54.75
CA ALA A 35 -15.17 144.10 53.33
C ALA A 35 -13.88 143.37 52.93
N ARG A 36 -12.70 143.88 53.33
CA ARG A 36 -11.40 143.20 53.11
C ARG A 36 -11.34 141.84 53.80
N LYS A 37 -11.83 141.71 55.04
CA LYS A 37 -11.91 140.42 55.76
C LYS A 37 -12.83 139.43 55.04
N LYS A 38 -13.98 139.87 54.54
CA LYS A 38 -14.90 139.04 53.74
C LYS A 38 -14.28 138.61 52.41
N GLU A 39 -13.57 139.51 51.73
CA GLU A 39 -12.87 139.19 50.47
C GLU A 39 -11.74 138.18 50.69
N LEU A 40 -10.95 138.35 51.77
CA LEU A 40 -9.91 137.41 52.16
C LEU A 40 -10.48 136.05 52.56
N ALA A 41 -11.61 136.03 53.27
CA ALA A 41 -12.34 134.80 53.60
C ALA A 41 -12.82 134.08 52.33
N ARG A 42 -13.40 134.79 51.36
CA ARG A 42 -13.81 134.24 50.05
C ARG A 42 -12.61 133.70 49.26
N LYS A 43 -11.48 134.41 49.25
CA LYS A 43 -10.23 133.95 48.60
C LYS A 43 -9.70 132.67 49.25
N LYS A 44 -9.71 132.58 50.59
CA LYS A 44 -9.33 131.36 51.33
C LYS A 44 -10.29 130.19 51.06
N GLU A 45 -11.59 130.45 51.00
CA GLU A 45 -12.59 129.42 50.67
C GLU A 45 -12.42 128.90 49.23
N LEU A 46 -12.18 129.79 48.28
CA LEU A 46 -11.91 129.43 46.88
C LEU A 46 -10.59 128.67 46.73
N ALA A 47 -9.55 129.06 47.48
CA ALA A 47 -8.29 128.32 47.54
C ALA A 47 -8.50 126.90 48.10
N ARG A 48 -9.25 126.75 49.19
CA ARG A 48 -9.62 125.44 49.76
C ARG A 48 -10.43 124.58 48.78
N LYS A 49 -11.40 125.17 48.07
CA LYS A 49 -12.19 124.48 47.03
C LYS A 49 -11.30 124.00 45.88
N LYS A 50 -10.36 124.83 45.41
CA LYS A 50 -9.39 124.46 44.37
C LYS A 50 -8.45 123.35 44.85
N GLU A 51 -7.97 123.41 46.09
CA GLU A 51 -7.12 122.37 46.67
C GLU A 51 -7.88 121.04 46.80
N LEU A 52 -9.12 121.09 47.26
CA LEU A 52 -9.98 119.90 47.38
C LEU A 52 -10.34 119.31 46.01
N ALA A 53 -10.58 120.15 44.99
CA ALA A 53 -10.77 119.72 43.62
C ALA A 53 -9.51 119.02 43.07
N ARG A 54 -8.31 119.60 43.28
CA ARG A 54 -7.03 118.97 42.92
C ARG A 54 -6.81 117.64 43.63
N LYS A 55 -7.11 117.55 44.94
CA LYS A 55 -7.02 116.29 45.71
C LYS A 55 -7.96 115.22 45.17
N ARG A 56 -9.21 115.58 44.82
CA ARG A 56 -10.19 114.67 44.20
C ARG A 56 -9.73 114.19 42.82
N GLU A 57 -9.19 115.09 41.99
CA GLU A 57 -8.66 114.73 40.68
C GLU A 57 -7.47 113.77 40.78
N LEU A 58 -6.56 114.04 41.72
CA LEU A 58 -5.39 113.19 41.98
C LEU A 58 -5.82 111.83 42.55
N ALA A 59 -6.84 111.77 43.42
CA ALA A 59 -7.43 110.54 43.90
C ALA A 59 -8.05 109.71 42.75
N ARG A 60 -8.83 110.33 41.86
CA ARG A 60 -9.38 109.68 40.65
C ARG A 60 -8.29 109.15 39.73
N LYS A 61 -7.22 109.93 39.50
CA LYS A 61 -6.05 109.50 38.70
C LYS A 61 -5.36 108.29 39.34
N ARG A 62 -5.19 108.27 40.67
CA ARG A 62 -4.62 107.12 41.41
C ARG A 62 -5.53 105.89 41.34
N GLU A 63 -6.84 106.03 41.47
CA GLU A 63 -7.78 104.92 41.33
C GLU A 63 -7.77 104.33 39.92
N LEU A 64 -7.77 105.20 38.90
CA LEU A 64 -7.71 104.78 37.51
C LEU A 64 -6.37 104.09 37.18
N ALA A 65 -5.26 104.59 37.74
CA ALA A 65 -3.96 103.92 37.65
C ALA A 65 -3.98 102.53 38.31
N ARG A 66 -4.54 102.39 39.52
CA ARG A 66 -4.71 101.09 40.21
C ARG A 66 -5.59 100.12 39.42
N LYS A 67 -6.70 100.59 38.84
CA LYS A 67 -7.58 99.76 38.00
C LYS A 67 -6.85 99.27 36.73
N LYS A 68 -6.08 100.15 36.06
CA LYS A 68 -5.25 99.77 34.91
C LYS A 68 -4.17 98.77 35.28
N GLU A 69 -3.51 98.95 36.43
CA GLU A 69 -2.49 98.02 36.91
C GLU A 69 -3.09 96.63 37.23
N LEU A 70 -4.26 96.60 37.87
CA LEU A 70 -4.96 95.36 38.20
C LEU A 70 -5.47 94.65 36.94
N ALA A 71 -5.93 95.39 35.92
CA ALA A 71 -6.28 94.84 34.61
C ALA A 71 -5.05 94.20 33.93
N ARG A 72 -3.91 94.91 33.90
CA ARG A 72 -2.63 94.38 33.37
C ARG A 72 -2.17 93.13 34.12
N LYS A 73 -2.27 93.11 35.46
CA LYS A 73 -1.95 91.94 36.29
C LYS A 73 -2.85 90.74 35.98
N LYS A 74 -4.15 90.97 35.78
CA LYS A 74 -5.11 89.90 35.37
C LYS A 74 -4.79 89.36 33.98
N GLU A 75 -4.49 90.22 33.01
CA GLU A 75 -4.08 89.81 31.67
C GLU A 75 -2.77 89.01 31.68
N LEU A 76 -1.78 89.45 32.46
CA LEU A 76 -0.51 88.74 32.61
C LEU A 76 -0.74 87.35 33.24
N ARG A 77 -1.58 87.24 34.27
CA ARG A 77 -1.96 85.94 34.86
C ARG A 77 -2.60 85.02 33.83
N LYS A 78 -3.56 85.51 33.05
CA LYS A 78 -4.18 84.73 31.96
C LYS A 78 -3.16 84.29 30.90
N ARG A 79 -2.23 85.17 30.50
CA ARG A 79 -1.15 84.83 29.56
C ARG A 79 -0.21 83.76 30.12
N LEU A 80 0.18 83.86 31.39
CA LEU A 80 1.03 82.87 32.06
C LEU A 80 0.33 81.52 32.21
N GLU A 81 -0.96 81.51 32.53
CA GLU A 81 -1.76 80.28 32.59
C GLU A 81 -1.89 79.60 31.22
N LEU A 82 -2.15 80.37 30.15
CA LEU A 82 -2.19 79.87 28.78
C LEU A 82 -0.82 79.31 28.36
N ARG A 83 0.28 80.00 28.67
CA ARG A 83 1.64 79.52 28.42
C ARG A 83 1.91 78.20 29.16
N ARG A 84 1.55 78.10 30.44
CA ARG A 84 1.67 76.86 31.24
C ARG A 84 0.84 75.71 30.63
N LYS A 85 -0.39 75.99 30.17
CA LYS A 85 -1.25 74.98 29.51
C LYS A 85 -0.63 74.52 28.17
N LEU A 86 -0.12 75.44 27.36
CA LEU A 86 0.57 75.12 26.11
C LEU A 86 1.84 74.30 26.33
N GLU A 87 2.65 74.65 27.34
CA GLU A 87 3.85 73.87 27.71
C GLU A 87 3.49 72.46 28.19
N LYS A 88 2.44 72.30 29.01
CA LYS A 88 1.93 70.98 29.39
C LYS A 88 1.44 70.16 28.18
N LYS A 89 0.70 70.79 27.26
CA LYS A 89 0.23 70.15 26.02
C LYS A 89 1.41 69.70 25.16
N LYS A 90 2.41 70.56 24.96
CA LYS A 90 3.65 70.21 24.22
C LYS A 90 4.42 69.07 24.89
N LYS A 91 4.55 69.07 26.22
CA LYS A 91 5.21 67.98 26.96
C LYS A 91 4.45 66.65 26.83
N LEU A 92 3.12 66.68 26.91
CA LEU A 92 2.28 65.50 26.75
C LEU A 92 2.35 64.96 25.31
N GLU A 93 2.30 65.84 24.31
CA GLU A 93 2.48 65.46 22.91
C GLU A 93 3.87 64.87 22.65
N GLN A 94 4.93 65.45 23.22
CA GLN A 94 6.28 64.88 23.15
C GLN A 94 6.37 63.51 23.82
N ARG A 95 5.70 63.30 24.97
CA ARG A 95 5.61 61.98 25.63
C ARG A 95 4.91 60.96 24.74
N LEU A 96 3.73 61.28 24.20
CA LEU A 96 2.99 60.42 23.29
C LEU A 96 3.79 60.11 22.02
N ARG A 97 4.50 61.09 21.44
CA ARG A 97 5.40 60.86 20.30
C ARG A 97 6.53 59.90 20.66
N ARG A 98 7.16 60.05 21.82
CA ARG A 98 8.21 59.13 22.30
C ARG A 98 7.68 57.72 22.53
N GLU A 99 6.49 57.57 23.11
CA GLU A 99 5.84 56.27 23.31
C GLU A 99 5.49 55.61 21.98
N LYS A 100 4.93 56.35 21.02
CA LYS A 100 4.67 55.86 19.66
C LYS A 100 5.95 55.38 18.97
N ILE A 101 7.05 56.14 19.07
CA ILE A 101 8.35 55.73 18.51
C ILE A 101 8.87 54.46 19.19
N LYS A 102 8.75 54.36 20.53
CA LYS A 102 9.15 53.14 21.26
C LYS A 102 8.32 51.93 20.85
N ALA A 103 7.00 52.08 20.76
CA ALA A 103 6.10 51.01 20.33
C ALA A 103 6.43 50.56 18.89
N LEU A 104 6.66 51.50 17.97
CA LEU A 104 7.02 51.20 16.58
C LEU A 104 8.39 50.51 16.48
N LYS A 105 9.37 50.89 17.31
CA LYS A 105 10.65 50.17 17.40
C LYS A 105 10.47 48.74 17.91
N GLN A 106 9.69 48.55 18.97
CA GLN A 106 9.39 47.22 19.52
C GLN A 106 8.66 46.34 18.52
N GLN A 107 7.70 46.90 17.77
CA GLN A 107 6.99 46.18 16.72
C GLN A 107 7.94 45.74 15.61
N ARG A 108 8.79 46.66 15.10
CA ARG A 108 9.81 46.33 14.10
C ARG A 108 10.80 45.26 14.57
N GLU A 109 11.18 45.25 15.84
CA GLU A 109 12.03 44.18 16.38
C GLU A 109 11.30 42.83 16.44
N ARG A 110 10.02 42.82 16.85
CA ARG A 110 9.20 41.60 16.83
C ARG A 110 9.06 41.07 15.41
N ASP A 111 8.74 41.92 14.44
CA ASP A 111 8.59 41.55 13.04
C ASP A 111 9.90 41.02 12.46
N ARG A 112 11.05 41.64 12.80
CA ARG A 112 12.37 41.13 12.43
C ARG A 112 12.65 39.76 13.03
N ARG A 113 12.32 39.54 14.31
CA ARG A 113 12.51 38.23 14.96
C ARG A 113 11.63 37.15 14.33
N LEU A 114 10.37 37.48 14.03
CA LEU A 114 9.44 36.58 13.34
C LEU A 114 9.93 36.24 11.93
N ALA A 115 10.36 37.22 11.14
CA ALA A 115 10.93 37.01 9.81
C ALA A 115 12.20 36.13 9.83
N ILE A 116 13.08 36.33 10.82
CA ILE A 116 14.26 35.47 11.00
C ILE A 116 13.86 34.05 11.37
N ALA A 117 12.89 33.89 12.29
CA ALA A 117 12.39 32.58 12.69
C ALA A 117 11.74 31.84 11.52
N GLU A 118 10.91 32.52 10.73
CA GLU A 118 10.27 31.99 9.53
C GLU A 118 11.29 31.57 8.47
N ARG A 119 12.30 32.42 8.19
CA ARG A 119 13.40 32.06 7.27
C ARG A 119 14.15 30.82 7.74
N LYS A 120 14.41 30.69 9.04
CA LYS A 120 15.05 29.48 9.62
C LYS A 120 14.15 28.25 9.51
N ARG A 121 12.83 28.39 9.69
CA ARG A 121 11.87 27.28 9.50
C ARG A 121 11.87 26.82 8.05
N LEU A 122 11.74 27.75 7.09
CA LEU A 122 11.74 27.44 5.67
C LEU A 122 13.07 26.80 5.22
N GLN A 123 14.22 27.25 5.75
CA GLN A 123 15.50 26.60 5.50
C GLN A 123 15.54 25.17 6.04
N ARG A 124 15.02 24.92 7.25
CA ARG A 124 14.96 23.56 7.82
C ARG A 124 14.03 22.65 7.02
N GLU A 125 12.91 23.16 6.53
CA GLU A 125 11.99 22.41 5.67
C GLU A 125 12.63 22.07 4.33
N ARG A 126 13.24 23.05 3.65
CA ARG A 126 14.02 22.81 2.41
C ARG A 126 15.15 21.81 2.63
N GLN A 127 15.86 21.86 3.76
CA GLN A 127 16.89 20.88 4.09
C GLN A 127 16.31 19.47 4.33
N LYS A 128 15.15 19.37 4.99
CA LYS A 128 14.46 18.08 5.19
C LYS A 128 13.98 17.50 3.85
N GLU A 129 13.39 18.32 2.99
CA GLU A 129 12.96 17.92 1.64
C GLU A 129 14.14 17.50 0.78
N ALA A 130 15.22 18.30 0.75
CA ALA A 130 16.44 17.95 0.02
C ALA A 130 17.04 16.63 0.53
N ARG A 131 17.03 16.37 1.85
CA ARG A 131 17.46 15.08 2.42
C ARG A 131 16.53 13.93 2.01
N ARG A 132 15.21 14.14 1.97
CA ARG A 132 14.24 13.12 1.51
C ARG A 132 14.49 12.79 0.04
N LEU A 133 14.58 13.79 -0.82
CA LEU A 133 14.87 13.62 -2.26
C LEU A 133 16.25 12.97 -2.49
N ALA A 134 17.26 13.33 -1.70
CA ALA A 134 18.58 12.70 -1.79
C ALA A 134 18.53 11.21 -1.40
N LYS A 135 17.80 10.86 -0.33
CA LYS A 135 17.60 9.45 0.06
C LYS A 135 16.84 8.67 -1.01
N GLU A 136 15.79 9.26 -1.58
CA GLU A 136 15.01 8.63 -2.64
C GLU A 136 15.84 8.41 -3.90
N ARG A 137 16.60 9.42 -4.34
CA ARG A 137 17.56 9.29 -5.45
C ARG A 137 18.64 8.24 -5.17
N ALA A 138 19.15 8.16 -3.94
CA ALA A 138 20.12 7.14 -3.55
C ALA A 138 19.50 5.73 -3.59
N LYS A 139 18.27 5.57 -3.12
CA LYS A 139 17.51 4.31 -3.20
C LYS A 139 17.28 3.89 -4.66
N LEU A 140 16.85 4.82 -5.51
CA LEU A 140 16.65 4.54 -6.95
C LEU A 140 17.95 4.15 -7.65
N LYS A 141 19.06 4.83 -7.32
CA LYS A 141 20.40 4.47 -7.85
C LYS A 141 20.82 3.08 -7.38
N ALA A 142 20.63 2.76 -6.11
CA ALA A 142 20.94 1.44 -5.57
C ALA A 142 20.09 0.34 -6.23
N GLN A 143 18.78 0.59 -6.43
CA GLN A 143 17.88 -0.32 -7.14
C GLN A 143 18.34 -0.57 -8.58
N ARG A 144 18.65 0.49 -9.35
CA ARG A 144 19.16 0.35 -10.72
C ARG A 144 20.48 -0.42 -10.80
N LEU A 145 21.36 -0.23 -9.82
CA LEU A 145 22.64 -0.94 -9.76
C LEU A 145 22.43 -2.42 -9.44
N ALA A 146 21.55 -2.73 -8.48
CA ALA A 146 21.15 -4.10 -8.16
C ALA A 146 20.48 -4.81 -9.35
N GLU A 147 19.57 -4.13 -10.05
CA GLU A 147 18.91 -4.63 -11.26
C GLU A 147 19.93 -4.92 -12.37
N ARG A 148 20.90 -4.03 -12.60
CA ARG A 148 21.95 -4.23 -13.60
C ARG A 148 22.85 -5.42 -13.26
N ILE A 149 23.16 -5.62 -11.97
CA ILE A 149 23.91 -6.80 -11.51
C ILE A 149 23.08 -8.06 -11.74
N ALA A 150 21.81 -8.07 -11.32
CA ALA A 150 20.91 -9.20 -11.50
C ALA A 150 20.72 -9.58 -12.98
N LEU A 151 20.63 -8.59 -13.88
CA LEU A 151 20.55 -8.83 -15.31
C LEU A 151 21.85 -9.44 -15.86
N ARG A 152 23.01 -8.99 -15.37
CA ARG A 152 24.31 -9.55 -15.77
C ARG A 152 24.47 -10.99 -15.30
N THR A 153 24.12 -11.29 -14.04
CA THR A 153 24.20 -12.66 -13.50
C THR A 153 23.21 -13.59 -14.19
N ALA A 154 21.99 -13.14 -14.48
CA ALA A 154 21.03 -13.90 -15.26
C ALA A 154 21.54 -14.23 -16.68
N ARG A 155 22.15 -13.25 -17.37
CA ARG A 155 22.77 -13.47 -18.69
C ARG A 155 23.96 -14.43 -18.63
N GLU A 156 24.80 -14.35 -17.60
CA GLU A 156 25.91 -15.29 -17.40
C GLU A 156 25.39 -16.71 -17.13
N LYS A 157 24.35 -16.86 -16.31
CA LYS A 157 23.69 -18.16 -16.07
C LYS A 157 23.12 -18.75 -17.36
N GLN A 158 22.38 -17.97 -18.14
CA GLN A 158 21.85 -18.40 -19.44
C GLN A 158 22.97 -18.81 -20.41
N ARG A 159 24.10 -18.09 -20.41
CA ARG A 159 25.27 -18.47 -21.23
C ARG A 159 25.88 -19.79 -20.79
N LEU A 160 25.96 -20.07 -19.49
CA LEU A 160 26.46 -21.34 -18.96
C LEU A 160 25.51 -22.48 -19.28
N GLU A 161 24.22 -22.31 -19.08
CA GLU A 161 23.19 -23.29 -19.44
C GLU A 161 23.22 -23.59 -20.95
N ALA A 162 23.34 -22.56 -21.81
CA ALA A 162 23.47 -22.76 -23.25
C ALA A 162 24.77 -23.49 -23.65
N LYS A 163 25.88 -23.27 -22.94
CA LYS A 163 27.12 -24.02 -23.16
C LYS A 163 26.96 -25.49 -22.77
N LEU A 164 26.41 -25.76 -21.59
CA LEU A 164 26.15 -27.11 -21.10
C LEU A 164 25.17 -27.86 -22.02
N ALA A 165 24.13 -27.19 -22.50
CA ALA A 165 23.19 -27.77 -23.46
C ALA A 165 23.88 -28.16 -24.79
N ARG A 166 24.77 -27.30 -25.31
CA ARG A 166 25.56 -27.61 -26.52
C ARG A 166 26.55 -28.75 -26.30
N GLU A 167 27.17 -28.84 -25.12
CA GLU A 167 28.04 -29.97 -24.77
C GLU A 167 27.26 -31.27 -24.63
N ALA A 168 26.09 -31.23 -23.98
CA ALA A 168 25.19 -32.37 -23.87
C ALA A 168 24.69 -32.84 -25.24
N GLU A 169 24.33 -31.92 -26.15
CA GLU A 169 23.94 -32.25 -27.52
C GLU A 169 25.08 -32.91 -28.31
N LYS A 170 26.32 -32.39 -28.17
CA LYS A 170 27.50 -33.01 -28.78
C LYS A 170 27.78 -34.41 -28.21
N ALA A 171 27.66 -34.58 -26.89
CA ALA A 171 27.83 -35.86 -26.22
C ALA A 171 26.76 -36.87 -26.67
N ALA A 172 25.49 -36.45 -26.74
CA ALA A 172 24.39 -37.27 -27.24
C ALA A 172 24.60 -37.69 -28.69
N ARG A 173 25.10 -36.79 -29.55
CA ARG A 173 25.43 -37.11 -30.95
C ARG A 173 26.58 -38.12 -31.07
N LEU A 174 27.60 -38.01 -30.21
CA LEU A 174 28.69 -38.99 -30.15
C LEU A 174 28.20 -40.35 -29.66
N ALA A 175 27.40 -40.38 -28.58
CA ALA A 175 26.79 -41.59 -28.05
C ALA A 175 25.86 -42.26 -29.07
N ALA A 176 25.06 -41.49 -29.82
CA ALA A 176 24.21 -42.02 -30.88
C ALA A 176 25.02 -42.62 -32.04
N LYS A 177 26.15 -42.01 -32.42
CA LYS A 177 27.06 -42.58 -33.42
C LYS A 177 27.69 -43.89 -32.94
N GLU A 178 28.08 -43.94 -31.67
CA GLU A 178 28.69 -45.13 -31.07
C GLU A 178 27.66 -46.26 -30.93
N ALA A 179 26.44 -45.96 -30.49
CA ALA A 179 25.33 -46.89 -30.44
C ALA A 179 24.96 -47.43 -31.84
N ALA A 180 24.95 -46.58 -32.87
CA ALA A 180 24.72 -47.02 -34.24
C ALA A 180 25.85 -47.95 -34.75
N ARG A 181 27.11 -47.69 -34.37
CA ARG A 181 28.24 -48.57 -34.68
C ARG A 181 28.11 -49.92 -33.99
N LEU A 182 27.72 -49.94 -32.71
CA LEU A 182 27.48 -51.18 -31.95
C LEU A 182 26.30 -51.97 -32.50
N ALA A 183 25.19 -51.31 -32.85
CA ALA A 183 24.03 -51.94 -33.46
C ALA A 183 24.34 -52.54 -34.85
N ALA A 184 25.19 -51.89 -35.65
CA ALA A 184 25.67 -52.45 -36.91
C ALA A 184 26.48 -53.75 -36.68
N ILE A 185 27.36 -53.76 -35.68
CA ILE A 185 28.14 -54.96 -35.28
C ILE A 185 27.21 -56.07 -34.77
N GLU A 186 26.19 -55.72 -33.99
CA GLU A 186 25.22 -56.69 -33.46
C GLU A 186 24.31 -57.25 -34.55
N SER A 187 23.91 -56.46 -35.54
CA SER A 187 23.12 -56.92 -36.69
C SER A 187 23.84 -57.97 -37.54
N THR A 188 25.17 -57.94 -37.55
CA THR A 188 26.01 -58.97 -38.20
C THR A 188 26.24 -60.21 -37.35
N ARG A 189 25.86 -60.21 -36.07
CA ARG A 189 25.86 -61.41 -35.22
C ARG A 189 24.52 -62.13 -35.33
N LYS A 190 24.53 -63.31 -35.94
CA LYS A 190 23.43 -64.28 -35.79
C LYS A 190 23.21 -64.55 -34.30
N ARG A 191 22.05 -64.14 -33.77
CA ARG A 191 21.64 -64.47 -32.40
C ARG A 191 21.48 -65.98 -32.30
N VAL A 192 22.43 -66.64 -31.64
CA VAL A 192 22.31 -68.04 -31.26
C VAL A 192 21.55 -68.06 -29.94
N ALA A 193 20.34 -68.62 -29.94
CA ALA A 193 19.55 -68.82 -28.74
C ALA A 193 20.34 -69.66 -27.71
N PRO A 194 20.21 -69.40 -26.40
CA PRO A 194 20.90 -70.19 -25.39
C PRO A 194 20.55 -71.68 -25.57
N PRO A 195 21.54 -72.59 -25.52
CA PRO A 195 21.29 -74.01 -25.70
C PRO A 195 20.37 -74.52 -24.59
N LYS A 196 19.31 -75.24 -24.97
CA LYS A 196 18.38 -75.88 -24.02
C LYS A 196 19.16 -76.84 -23.11
N PRO A 197 18.86 -76.90 -21.80
CA PRO A 197 19.54 -77.81 -20.89
C PRO A 197 19.32 -79.27 -21.33
N PRO A 198 20.35 -80.13 -21.31
CA PRO A 198 20.21 -81.53 -21.70
C PRO A 198 19.39 -82.31 -20.67
N ILE A 199 18.38 -83.05 -21.14
CA ILE A 199 17.55 -83.94 -20.32
C ILE A 199 18.34 -85.22 -20.02
N ILE A 200 18.53 -85.53 -18.74
CA ILE A 200 19.21 -86.75 -18.30
C ILE A 200 18.17 -87.89 -18.24
N LYS A 201 18.26 -88.81 -19.21
CA LYS A 201 17.34 -89.95 -19.37
C LYS A 201 17.87 -91.19 -18.64
N GLY A 202 16.97 -91.91 -17.98
CA GLY A 202 17.25 -93.18 -17.30
C GLY A 202 17.03 -94.40 -18.21
N VAL A 203 17.17 -95.60 -17.63
CA VAL A 203 16.97 -96.87 -18.35
C VAL A 203 15.48 -97.05 -18.68
N MET A 204 15.17 -97.36 -19.94
CA MET A 204 13.81 -97.63 -20.40
C MET A 204 13.22 -98.85 -19.68
N GLN A 205 12.03 -98.71 -19.10
CA GLN A 205 11.29 -99.80 -18.45
C GLN A 205 9.82 -99.74 -18.91
N ASP A 206 9.27 -100.86 -19.39
CA ASP A 206 7.86 -100.98 -19.82
C ASP A 206 7.40 -99.95 -20.87
N GLY A 207 8.30 -99.55 -21.78
CA GLY A 207 8.04 -98.51 -22.79
C GLY A 207 7.94 -97.10 -22.20
N ILE A 208 8.44 -96.88 -20.98
CA ILE A 208 8.53 -95.57 -20.33
C ILE A 208 10.00 -95.29 -20.00
N THR A 209 10.47 -94.11 -20.34
CA THR A 209 11.82 -93.65 -20.00
C THR A 209 11.78 -92.67 -18.84
N PRO A 210 12.20 -93.07 -17.63
CA PRO A 210 12.23 -92.19 -16.48
C PRO A 210 13.32 -91.13 -16.62
N THR A 211 13.10 -89.96 -16.02
CA THR A 211 14.06 -88.86 -15.98
C THR A 211 14.36 -88.50 -14.53
N LYS A 212 15.44 -87.73 -14.31
CA LYS A 212 15.86 -87.33 -12.96
C LYS A 212 14.71 -86.70 -12.14
N GLU A 213 13.83 -85.97 -12.82
CA GLU A 213 12.79 -85.16 -12.18
C GLU A 213 11.46 -85.92 -12.02
N PHE A 214 11.27 -87.06 -12.71
CA PHE A 214 10.02 -87.82 -12.71
C PHE A 214 10.25 -89.33 -12.52
N ASN A 215 9.71 -89.86 -11.43
CA ASN A 215 9.83 -91.27 -11.05
C ASN A 215 8.95 -92.17 -11.96
N ILE A 216 9.34 -93.44 -12.10
CA ILE A 216 8.62 -94.45 -12.91
C ILE A 216 7.16 -94.62 -12.44
N GLU A 217 6.91 -94.69 -11.13
CA GLU A 217 5.55 -94.81 -10.56
C GLU A 217 4.66 -93.64 -10.98
N PHE A 218 5.21 -92.42 -10.97
CA PHE A 218 4.50 -91.24 -11.42
C PHE A 218 4.19 -91.33 -12.92
N LEU A 219 5.17 -91.67 -13.75
CA LEU A 219 4.96 -91.78 -15.20
C LEU A 219 3.96 -92.90 -15.58
N LYS A 220 3.94 -94.02 -14.85
CA LYS A 220 2.92 -95.08 -14.99
C LYS A 220 1.52 -94.55 -14.69
N SER A 221 1.35 -93.84 -13.56
CA SER A 221 0.06 -93.20 -13.22
C SER A 221 -0.39 -92.17 -14.26
N GLN A 222 0.55 -91.42 -14.85
CA GLN A 222 0.25 -90.44 -15.89
C GLN A 222 -0.14 -91.12 -17.22
N ARG A 223 0.50 -92.24 -17.57
CA ARG A 223 0.14 -93.04 -18.75
C ARG A 223 -1.29 -93.55 -18.64
N GLU A 224 -1.67 -94.11 -17.49
CA GLU A 224 -3.04 -94.58 -17.23
C GLU A 224 -4.06 -93.44 -17.35
N LEU A 225 -3.75 -92.28 -16.76
CA LEU A 225 -4.60 -91.09 -16.84
C LEU A 225 -4.77 -90.58 -18.27
N LEU A 226 -3.68 -90.53 -19.06
CA LEU A 226 -3.71 -90.14 -20.47
C LEU A 226 -4.55 -91.12 -21.30
N ILE A 227 -4.42 -92.42 -21.09
CA ILE A 227 -5.22 -93.44 -21.81
C ILE A 227 -6.70 -93.31 -21.45
N ALA A 228 -7.01 -93.07 -20.17
CA ALA A 228 -8.38 -92.86 -19.72
C ALA A 228 -8.99 -91.59 -20.35
N GLU A 229 -8.28 -90.47 -20.33
CA GLU A 229 -8.76 -89.21 -20.92
C GLU A 229 -8.86 -89.30 -22.44
N ARG A 230 -7.93 -89.98 -23.11
CA ARG A 230 -8.00 -90.28 -24.55
C ARG A 230 -9.29 -91.01 -24.89
N ARG A 231 -9.62 -92.06 -24.14
CA ARG A 231 -10.84 -92.86 -24.36
C ARG A 231 -12.10 -92.01 -24.18
N LYS A 232 -12.11 -91.14 -23.16
CA LYS A 232 -13.21 -90.23 -22.86
C LYS A 232 -13.40 -89.18 -23.96
N LEU A 233 -12.34 -88.47 -24.35
CA LEU A 233 -12.39 -87.43 -25.38
C LEU A 233 -12.72 -87.99 -26.76
N LEU A 234 -12.22 -89.18 -27.09
CA LEU A 234 -12.56 -89.86 -28.34
C LEU A 234 -14.04 -90.27 -28.35
N GLY A 235 -14.57 -90.74 -27.22
CA GLY A 235 -16.01 -90.99 -27.06
C GLY A 235 -16.84 -89.72 -27.24
N GLN A 236 -16.45 -88.62 -26.60
CA GLN A 236 -17.11 -87.32 -26.72
C GLN A 236 -17.06 -86.77 -28.16
N ALA A 237 -15.91 -86.84 -28.81
CA ALA A 237 -15.75 -86.38 -30.20
C ALA A 237 -16.65 -87.15 -31.16
N ASN A 238 -16.71 -88.48 -31.02
CA ASN A 238 -17.57 -89.31 -31.86
C ASN A 238 -19.05 -89.08 -31.55
N GLN A 239 -19.42 -88.89 -30.28
CA GLN A 239 -20.80 -88.56 -29.90
C GLN A 239 -21.24 -87.23 -30.52
N LEU A 240 -20.46 -86.16 -30.34
CA LEU A 240 -20.76 -84.83 -30.89
C LEU A 240 -20.82 -84.83 -32.42
N GLU A 241 -19.95 -85.59 -33.07
CA GLU A 241 -19.97 -85.73 -34.54
C GLU A 241 -21.20 -86.50 -35.02
N ASN A 242 -21.59 -87.56 -34.32
CA ASN A 242 -22.82 -88.29 -34.61
C ASN A 242 -24.07 -87.42 -34.36
N GLU A 243 -24.09 -86.62 -33.30
CA GLU A 243 -25.16 -85.64 -33.02
C GLU A 243 -25.25 -84.60 -34.13
N ALA A 244 -24.11 -84.01 -34.53
CA ALA A 244 -24.04 -83.06 -35.64
C ALA A 244 -24.51 -83.65 -36.98
N ASN A 245 -24.21 -84.92 -37.25
CA ASN A 245 -24.66 -85.62 -38.46
C ASN A 245 -26.15 -86.01 -38.36
N ALA A 246 -26.63 -86.41 -37.18
CA ALA A 246 -28.04 -86.70 -36.94
C ALA A 246 -28.93 -85.47 -37.09
N ILE A 247 -28.45 -84.26 -36.77
CA ILE A 247 -29.16 -83.01 -37.06
C ILE A 247 -29.42 -82.88 -38.56
N VAL A 248 -28.43 -83.22 -39.42
CA VAL A 248 -28.61 -83.21 -40.88
C VAL A 248 -29.59 -84.30 -41.32
N GLU A 249 -29.41 -85.54 -40.87
CA GLU A 249 -30.26 -86.67 -41.26
C GLU A 249 -31.73 -86.48 -40.84
N ASN A 250 -31.99 -85.90 -39.66
CA ASN A 250 -33.34 -85.61 -39.20
C ASN A 250 -33.93 -84.35 -39.85
N SER A 251 -33.10 -83.45 -40.38
CA SER A 251 -33.55 -82.23 -41.09
C SER A 251 -33.84 -82.47 -42.56
N GLU A 252 -33.34 -83.56 -43.15
CA GLU A 252 -33.38 -83.79 -44.60
C GLU A 252 -34.20 -85.03 -44.99
N MET A 253 -35.53 -84.96 -44.82
CA MET A 253 -36.51 -85.62 -45.71
C MET A 253 -37.95 -85.28 -45.30
N GLY A 254 -38.45 -84.14 -45.77
CA GLY A 254 -39.87 -83.81 -45.65
C GLY A 254 -40.10 -82.42 -46.18
N ASP A 255 -40.69 -82.33 -47.36
CA ASP A 255 -41.09 -81.13 -48.09
C ASP A 255 -41.51 -79.99 -47.13
N VAL A 256 -40.56 -79.13 -46.76
CA VAL A 256 -40.83 -77.96 -45.92
C VAL A 256 -41.62 -76.99 -46.78
N GLN A 257 -42.95 -77.11 -46.72
CA GLN A 257 -43.84 -76.08 -47.23
C GLN A 257 -43.43 -74.78 -46.57
N PHE A 258 -42.91 -73.88 -47.40
CA PHE A 258 -42.41 -72.56 -47.01
C PHE A 258 -43.63 -71.70 -46.60
N ASP A 259 -44.12 -71.92 -45.39
CA ASP A 259 -45.08 -71.06 -44.71
C ASP A 259 -44.36 -70.28 -43.60
N ASP A 260 -44.94 -69.18 -43.11
CA ASP A 260 -44.33 -68.09 -42.31
C ASP A 260 -43.60 -68.48 -40.99
N GLU A 261 -43.49 -69.79 -40.68
CA GLU A 261 -42.75 -70.37 -39.55
C GLU A 261 -41.38 -70.97 -39.99
N GLY A 262 -40.83 -70.54 -41.13
CA GLY A 262 -39.55 -71.01 -41.71
C GLY A 262 -38.25 -70.53 -41.02
N GLY A 263 -38.24 -70.33 -39.70
CA GLY A 263 -37.11 -69.77 -38.95
C GLY A 263 -36.20 -70.78 -38.24
N GLU A 264 -36.59 -72.05 -38.12
CA GLU A 264 -35.89 -73.05 -37.29
C GLU A 264 -34.62 -73.63 -37.93
N GLY A 265 -34.44 -73.47 -39.25
CA GLY A 265 -33.24 -73.97 -39.96
C GLY A 265 -31.94 -73.25 -39.56
N ASP A 266 -32.01 -71.97 -39.20
CA ASP A 266 -30.83 -71.18 -38.80
C ASP A 266 -30.29 -71.64 -37.44
N THR A 267 -31.18 -71.99 -36.50
CA THR A 267 -30.79 -72.53 -35.19
C THR A 267 -30.12 -73.91 -35.30
N MET A 268 -30.59 -74.77 -36.21
CA MET A 268 -30.00 -76.10 -36.42
C MET A 268 -28.60 -76.03 -37.03
N VAL A 269 -28.34 -75.07 -37.92
CA VAL A 269 -27.00 -74.85 -38.50
C VAL A 269 -26.00 -74.42 -37.42
N VAL A 270 -26.39 -73.48 -36.54
CA VAL A 270 -25.54 -73.01 -35.44
C VAL A 270 -25.23 -74.14 -34.46
N GLU A 271 -26.22 -74.95 -34.11
CA GLU A 271 -26.03 -76.11 -33.21
C GLU A 271 -25.07 -77.14 -33.84
N ARG A 272 -25.26 -77.47 -35.11
CA ARG A 272 -24.35 -78.36 -35.84
C ARG A 272 -22.92 -77.83 -35.89
N GLU A 273 -22.73 -76.55 -36.21
CA GLU A 273 -21.40 -75.94 -36.26
C GLU A 273 -20.71 -75.95 -34.89
N ARG A 274 -21.47 -75.71 -33.83
CA ARG A 274 -20.99 -75.80 -32.45
C ARG A 274 -20.50 -77.21 -32.13
N ASP A 275 -21.27 -78.23 -32.45
CA ASP A 275 -20.93 -79.63 -32.15
C ASP A 275 -19.72 -80.11 -32.96
N LEU A 276 -19.63 -79.71 -34.24
CA LEU A 276 -18.44 -79.96 -35.07
C LEU A 276 -17.19 -79.27 -34.51
N THR A 277 -17.32 -78.04 -34.04
CA THR A 277 -16.19 -77.29 -33.44
C THR A 277 -15.73 -77.95 -32.14
N LEU A 278 -16.66 -78.37 -31.29
CA LEU A 278 -16.35 -79.07 -30.05
C LEU A 278 -15.72 -80.44 -30.32
N SER A 279 -16.21 -81.18 -31.32
CA SER A 279 -15.62 -82.45 -31.76
C SER A 279 -14.20 -82.25 -32.30
N ALA A 280 -13.97 -81.22 -33.12
CA ALA A 280 -12.64 -80.88 -33.64
C ALA A 280 -11.67 -80.53 -32.50
N SER A 281 -12.10 -79.74 -31.51
CA SER A 281 -11.28 -79.42 -30.33
C SER A 281 -10.96 -80.65 -29.49
N ALA A 282 -11.92 -81.57 -29.32
CA ALA A 282 -11.70 -82.82 -28.62
C ALA A 282 -10.69 -83.72 -29.36
N ARG A 283 -10.80 -83.83 -30.70
CA ARG A 283 -9.85 -84.56 -31.56
C ARG A 283 -8.45 -83.95 -31.51
N GLN A 284 -8.33 -82.62 -31.48
CA GLN A 284 -7.05 -81.95 -31.31
C GLN A 284 -6.41 -82.31 -29.96
N THR A 285 -7.20 -82.31 -28.88
CA THR A 285 -6.71 -82.71 -27.55
C THR A 285 -6.28 -84.19 -27.53
N VAL A 286 -6.98 -85.06 -28.25
CA VAL A 286 -6.58 -86.47 -28.42
C VAL A 286 -5.23 -86.59 -29.13
N GLN A 287 -4.96 -85.77 -30.15
CA GLN A 287 -3.64 -85.74 -30.80
C GLN A 287 -2.54 -85.28 -29.83
N GLU A 288 -2.82 -84.27 -29.01
CA GLU A 288 -1.88 -83.81 -27.97
C GLU A 288 -1.60 -84.92 -26.94
N ILE A 289 -2.61 -85.73 -26.58
CA ILE A 289 -2.45 -86.89 -25.70
C ILE A 289 -1.61 -87.98 -26.38
N ASP A 290 -1.85 -88.29 -27.66
CA ASP A 290 -1.07 -89.28 -28.41
C ASP A 290 0.40 -88.87 -28.52
N ASP A 291 0.68 -87.58 -28.70
CA ASP A 291 2.04 -87.05 -28.67
C ASP A 291 2.66 -87.08 -27.27
N ALA A 292 1.88 -86.86 -26.22
CA ALA A 292 2.34 -87.02 -24.84
C ALA A 292 2.71 -88.48 -24.53
N LEU A 293 1.96 -89.45 -25.05
CA LEU A 293 2.29 -90.88 -24.93
C LEU A 293 3.61 -91.22 -25.63
N LYS A 294 3.85 -90.70 -26.84
CA LYS A 294 5.16 -90.84 -27.51
C LYS A 294 6.31 -90.19 -26.72
N ARG A 295 6.04 -89.07 -26.04
CA ARG A 295 7.02 -88.42 -25.17
C ARG A 295 7.36 -89.22 -23.91
N LEU A 296 6.43 -90.04 -23.42
CA LEU A 296 6.70 -90.98 -22.32
C LEU A 296 7.65 -92.09 -22.77
N GLU A 297 7.56 -92.52 -24.03
CA GLU A 297 8.46 -93.53 -24.61
C GLU A 297 9.87 -92.96 -24.83
N THR A 298 9.96 -91.76 -25.38
CA THR A 298 11.23 -91.08 -25.72
C THR A 298 11.93 -90.40 -24.54
N GLY A 299 11.19 -90.09 -23.47
CA GLY A 299 11.73 -89.58 -22.20
C GLY A 299 11.72 -88.07 -22.11
N ASP A 300 10.96 -87.42 -22.99
CA ASP A 300 10.80 -85.97 -23.06
C ASP A 300 9.50 -85.52 -22.38
N TYR A 301 8.75 -86.45 -21.77
CA TYR A 301 7.53 -86.14 -21.03
C TYR A 301 7.84 -85.33 -19.76
N GLY A 302 7.02 -84.31 -19.51
CA GLY A 302 7.17 -83.43 -18.36
C GLY A 302 8.22 -82.33 -18.52
N TYR A 303 8.78 -82.13 -19.71
CA TYR A 303 9.66 -80.99 -20.03
C TYR A 303 9.02 -80.08 -21.07
N SER A 304 9.25 -78.77 -20.96
CA SER A 304 8.71 -77.80 -21.91
C SER A 304 9.39 -77.89 -23.28
N THR A 305 8.59 -77.90 -24.36
CA THR A 305 9.10 -77.81 -25.73
C THR A 305 9.81 -76.49 -26.02
N ARG A 306 9.44 -75.41 -25.32
CA ARG A 306 9.96 -74.06 -25.51
C ARG A 306 11.27 -73.86 -24.77
N SER A 307 11.30 -74.00 -23.44
CA SER A 307 12.49 -73.76 -22.62
C SER A 307 13.31 -75.01 -22.28
N GLY A 308 12.76 -76.21 -22.40
CA GLY A 308 13.40 -77.44 -21.91
C GLY A 308 13.41 -77.58 -20.38
N LEU A 309 12.69 -76.71 -19.65
CA LEU A 309 12.58 -76.78 -18.19
C LEU A 309 11.51 -77.81 -17.75
N PRO A 310 11.67 -78.42 -16.56
CA PRO A 310 10.69 -79.37 -16.03
C PRO A 310 9.36 -78.69 -15.68
N ILE A 311 8.26 -79.30 -16.10
CA ILE A 311 6.89 -78.88 -15.84
C ILE A 311 6.51 -79.33 -14.42
N PRO A 312 5.91 -78.45 -13.58
CA PRO A 312 5.50 -78.82 -12.23
C PRO A 312 4.57 -80.05 -12.20
N ARG A 313 4.84 -80.99 -11.28
CA ARG A 313 4.07 -82.24 -11.14
C ARG A 313 2.57 -82.01 -10.91
N GLU A 314 2.22 -80.98 -10.15
CA GLU A 314 0.82 -80.60 -9.88
C GLU A 314 0.07 -80.24 -11.15
N ARG A 315 0.74 -79.57 -12.10
CA ARG A 315 0.17 -79.22 -13.40
C ARG A 315 -0.04 -80.46 -14.26
N LEU A 316 0.92 -81.38 -14.30
CA LEU A 316 0.77 -82.63 -15.03
C LEU A 316 -0.37 -83.50 -14.45
N LYS A 317 -0.56 -83.50 -13.12
CA LYS A 317 -1.72 -84.16 -12.50
C LYS A 317 -3.06 -83.56 -12.95
N ALA A 318 -3.13 -82.25 -13.20
CA ALA A 318 -4.36 -81.58 -13.61
C ALA A 318 -4.60 -81.66 -15.13
N LEU A 319 -3.54 -81.48 -15.93
CA LEU A 319 -3.57 -81.47 -17.40
C LEU A 319 -2.37 -82.31 -17.92
N PRO A 320 -2.51 -83.63 -18.05
CA PRO A 320 -1.38 -84.51 -18.33
C PRO A 320 -0.79 -84.36 -19.74
N TRP A 321 -1.56 -83.84 -20.72
CA TRP A 321 -1.06 -83.64 -22.09
C TRP A 321 -0.32 -82.31 -22.30
N THR A 322 -0.15 -81.50 -21.26
CA THR A 322 0.44 -80.15 -21.39
C THR A 322 1.92 -80.20 -21.78
N THR A 323 2.32 -79.29 -22.67
CA THR A 323 3.66 -79.28 -23.30
C THR A 323 4.52 -78.08 -22.89
N GLU A 324 3.94 -77.12 -22.16
CA GLU A 324 4.54 -75.82 -21.84
C GLU A 324 4.33 -75.44 -20.37
N LEU A 325 5.23 -74.60 -19.84
CA LEU A 325 5.06 -74.01 -18.51
C LEU A 325 3.92 -72.99 -18.49
N VAL A 326 3.36 -72.74 -17.30
CA VAL A 326 2.34 -71.70 -17.08
C VAL A 326 2.83 -70.33 -17.57
N VAL A 327 4.07 -69.98 -17.22
CA VAL A 327 4.68 -68.69 -17.58
C VAL A 327 4.80 -68.53 -19.10
N GLU A 328 5.08 -69.63 -19.81
CA GLU A 328 5.23 -69.62 -21.27
C GLU A 328 3.88 -69.54 -21.98
N ARG A 329 2.89 -70.29 -21.49
CA ARG A 329 1.53 -70.31 -22.05
C ARG A 329 0.79 -68.99 -21.82
N VAL A 330 1.05 -68.32 -20.70
CA VAL A 330 0.48 -66.98 -20.38
C VAL A 330 1.29 -65.85 -21.05
N GLY A 331 2.57 -66.08 -21.33
CA GLY A 331 3.54 -65.08 -21.80
C GLY A 331 3.47 -64.67 -23.27
N GLY A 332 2.38 -64.97 -23.99
CA GLY A 332 2.18 -64.60 -25.41
C GLY A 332 2.19 -63.10 -25.72
N ILE A 333 2.33 -62.22 -24.71
CA ILE A 333 2.40 -60.76 -24.87
C ILE A 333 3.80 -60.17 -24.61
N GLY A 334 4.81 -60.93 -24.20
CA GLY A 334 6.15 -60.33 -24.12
C GLY A 334 7.22 -61.09 -23.35
N SER A 335 7.81 -62.10 -23.98
CA SER A 335 9.13 -62.61 -23.57
C SER A 335 9.88 -63.06 -24.82
N TYR A 336 10.82 -62.21 -25.25
CA TYR A 336 11.84 -62.46 -26.29
C TYR A 336 13.09 -63.07 -25.65
#